data_AF-A0A822EZQ4-F1
#
_entry.id   AF-A0A822EZQ4-F1
#
_cell.length_a   1.000
_cell.length_b   1.000
_cell.length_c   1.000
_cell.angle_alpha   90.00
_cell.angle_beta   90.00
_cell.angle_gamma   90.00
#
_symmetry.space_group_name_H-M   'P 1'
#
loop_
_entity.id
_entity.type
_entity.pdbx_description
1 polymer ?
#
loop_
_entity_poly.entity_id
_entity_poly.type
_entity_poly.pdbx_seq_one_letter_code
_entity_poly.pdbx_strand_id
1 'polypeptide(L)'
;GASQPEWAVWFDLFFPQLDKLIAGDEHRAYFISDARHGPQGYQKLLALDRQELIRRAKMNVQPLVQVLREHPNEYFQGTHPGQVDYVIFGRYAYCRMLDAKLTKEIWNDQGEELNNWIQRLSQAHDRHAQQIFDSCALID
;
A
#
# COMPACT_ATOMS: atom_id res chain seq x y z
N GLY A 1 -11.92 -10.10 -10.96
CA GLY A 1 -11.00 -9.31 -11.80
C GLY A 1 -9.64 -9.98 -11.74
N ALA A 2 -9.09 -10.36 -12.89
CA ALA A 2 -7.78 -10.99 -13.00
C ALA A 2 -6.68 -9.94 -12.82
N SER A 3 -6.52 -9.46 -11.59
CA SER A 3 -5.31 -8.76 -11.20
C SER A 3 -4.18 -9.78 -11.21
N GLN A 4 -3.11 -9.49 -11.93
CA GLN A 4 -1.85 -10.23 -11.84
C GLN A 4 -1.45 -10.36 -10.34
N PRO A 5 -0.96 -11.52 -9.87
CA PRO A 5 -0.81 -11.81 -8.44
C PRO A 5 0.04 -10.80 -7.66
N GLU A 6 0.99 -10.15 -8.34
CA GLU A 6 1.87 -9.13 -7.75
C GLU A 6 1.12 -7.84 -7.41
N TRP A 7 0.03 -7.56 -8.11
CA TRP A 7 -0.84 -6.41 -7.85
C TRP A 7 -1.93 -6.71 -6.83
N ALA A 8 -2.35 -7.98 -6.72
CA ALA A 8 -3.38 -8.40 -5.78
C ALA A 8 -2.89 -8.42 -4.32
N VAL A 9 -1.58 -8.66 -4.10
CA VAL A 9 -1.00 -8.83 -2.75
C VAL A 9 -1.33 -7.67 -1.79
N TRP A 10 -1.39 -6.43 -2.29
CA TRP A 10 -1.67 -5.25 -1.46
C TRP A 10 -3.11 -5.21 -0.98
N PHE A 11 -4.05 -5.59 -1.86
CA PHE A 11 -5.45 -5.70 -1.49
C PHE A 11 -5.63 -6.88 -0.52
N ASP A 12 -5.13 -8.06 -0.89
CA ASP A 12 -5.28 -9.28 -0.11
C ASP A 12 -4.70 -9.15 1.31
N LEU A 13 -3.52 -8.53 1.45
CA LEU A 13 -2.85 -8.38 2.74
C LEU A 13 -3.55 -7.39 3.67
N PHE A 14 -4.07 -6.29 3.13
CA PHE A 14 -4.69 -5.21 3.90
C PHE A 14 -6.23 -5.28 3.93
N PHE A 15 -6.82 -6.28 3.28
CA PHE A 15 -8.27 -6.49 3.25
C PHE A 15 -8.92 -6.51 4.65
N PRO A 16 -8.35 -7.18 5.67
CA PRO A 16 -8.94 -7.19 7.01
C PRO A 16 -9.00 -5.80 7.68
N GLN A 17 -8.07 -4.90 7.36
CA GLN A 17 -8.07 -3.52 7.84
C GLN A 17 -9.06 -2.68 7.04
N LEU A 18 -9.09 -2.86 5.72
CA LEU A 18 -10.03 -2.16 4.85
C LEU A 18 -11.50 -2.47 5.21
N ASP A 19 -11.85 -3.72 5.50
CA ASP A 19 -13.22 -4.11 5.92
C ASP A 19 -13.73 -3.30 7.11
N LYS A 20 -12.86 -3.00 8.07
CA LYS A 20 -13.21 -2.26 9.29
C LYS A 20 -13.54 -0.78 9.03
N LEU A 21 -13.12 -0.24 7.89
CA LEU A 21 -13.30 1.17 7.54
C LEU A 21 -14.50 1.41 6.62
N ILE A 22 -15.19 0.36 6.16
CA ILE A 22 -16.37 0.52 5.32
C ILE A 22 -17.54 1.05 6.17
N ALA A 23 -17.88 2.33 5.95
CA ALA A 23 -19.00 2.99 6.60
C ALA A 23 -20.33 2.66 5.90
N GLY A 24 -21.39 2.52 6.70
CA GLY A 24 -22.76 2.28 6.24
C GLY A 24 -23.08 0.79 6.05
N ASP A 25 -24.18 0.35 6.65
CA ASP A 25 -24.57 -1.07 6.69
C ASP A 25 -24.81 -1.66 5.30
N GLU A 26 -25.42 -0.91 4.38
CA GLU A 26 -25.66 -1.36 3.01
C GLU A 26 -24.37 -1.52 2.21
N HIS A 27 -23.44 -0.56 2.34
CA HIS A 27 -22.14 -0.63 1.68
C HIS A 27 -21.30 -1.78 2.23
N ARG A 28 -21.34 -1.99 3.55
CA ARG A 28 -20.66 -3.12 4.18
C ARG A 28 -21.27 -4.46 3.76
N ALA A 29 -22.59 -4.55 3.69
CA ALA A 29 -23.29 -5.75 3.24
C ALA A 29 -22.90 -6.13 1.80
N TYR A 30 -22.85 -5.16 0.88
CA TYR A 30 -22.35 -5.41 -0.47
C TYR A 30 -20.85 -5.75 -0.47
N PHE A 31 -20.04 -5.02 0.29
CA PHE A 31 -18.60 -5.22 0.37
C PHE A 31 -18.25 -6.65 0.76
N ILE A 32 -18.87 -7.23 1.79
CA ILE A 32 -18.57 -8.60 2.23
C ILE A 32 -19.31 -9.69 1.42
N SER A 33 -20.13 -9.32 0.43
CA SER A 33 -21.00 -10.24 -0.29
C SER A 33 -20.28 -11.10 -1.33
N ASP A 34 -20.87 -12.25 -1.62
CA ASP A 34 -20.47 -13.09 -2.74
C ASP A 34 -20.73 -12.43 -4.10
N ALA A 35 -21.64 -11.43 -4.19
CA ALA A 35 -21.80 -10.64 -5.41
C ALA A 35 -20.55 -9.82 -5.73
N ARG A 36 -19.84 -9.35 -4.70
CA ARG A 36 -18.59 -8.57 -4.84
C ARG A 36 -17.36 -9.44 -5.04
N HIS A 37 -17.28 -10.56 -4.31
CA HIS A 37 -16.06 -11.38 -4.19
C HIS A 37 -16.15 -12.77 -4.84
N GLY A 38 -17.31 -13.16 -5.34
CA GLY A 38 -17.60 -14.52 -5.79
C GLY A 38 -17.93 -15.46 -4.61
N PRO A 39 -18.30 -16.72 -4.89
CA PRO A 39 -18.75 -17.67 -3.87
C PRO A 39 -17.71 -17.89 -2.75
N GLN A 40 -18.12 -17.58 -1.51
CA GLN A 40 -17.28 -17.62 -0.31
C GLN A 40 -16.02 -16.73 -0.40
N GLY A 41 -16.02 -15.71 -1.26
CA GLY A 41 -14.84 -14.92 -1.57
C GLY A 41 -14.32 -14.14 -0.36
N TYR A 42 -15.21 -13.57 0.45
CA TYR A 42 -14.86 -12.88 1.69
C TYR A 42 -14.11 -13.79 2.68
N GLN A 43 -14.63 -15.00 2.92
CA GLN A 43 -14.01 -15.98 3.81
C GLN A 43 -12.63 -16.41 3.28
N LYS A 44 -12.49 -16.60 1.96
CA LYS A 44 -11.21 -16.94 1.34
C LYS A 44 -10.17 -15.85 1.52
N LEU A 45 -10.54 -14.57 1.40
CA LEU A 45 -9.65 -13.43 1.64
C LEU A 45 -9.15 -13.39 3.09
N LEU A 46 -10.03 -13.66 4.06
CA LEU A 46 -9.65 -13.71 5.48
C LEU A 46 -8.78 -14.92 5.84
N ALA A 47 -8.83 -15.99 5.04
CA ALA A 47 -8.09 -17.24 5.28
C ALA A 47 -6.71 -17.28 4.60
N LEU A 48 -6.31 -16.24 3.89
CA LEU A 48 -5.01 -16.20 3.21
C LEU A 48 -3.84 -16.25 4.21
N ASP A 49 -2.74 -16.89 3.81
CA ASP A 49 -1.51 -16.92 4.60
C ASP A 49 -0.87 -15.53 4.64
N ARG A 50 -1.06 -14.87 5.78
CA ARG A 50 -0.56 -13.52 6.01
C ARG A 50 0.97 -13.44 5.94
N GLN A 51 1.70 -14.45 6.40
CA GLN A 51 3.17 -14.41 6.37
C GLN A 51 3.69 -14.50 4.95
N GLU A 52 3.08 -15.37 4.14
CA GLU A 52 3.40 -15.46 2.72
C GLU A 52 3.06 -14.16 1.97
N LEU A 53 1.92 -13.53 2.28
CA LEU A 53 1.56 -12.24 1.70
C LEU A 53 2.55 -11.12 2.07
N ILE A 54 3.01 -11.05 3.33
CA ILE A 54 4.05 -10.09 3.75
C ILE A 54 5.35 -10.34 2.99
N ARG A 55 5.76 -11.61 2.88
CA ARG A 55 6.97 -11.99 2.15
C ARG A 55 6.91 -11.55 0.69
N ARG A 56 5.77 -11.79 0.01
CA ARG A 56 5.53 -11.33 -1.36
C ARG A 56 5.53 -9.81 -1.48
N ALA A 57 4.86 -9.12 -0.55
CA ALA A 57 4.82 -7.67 -0.54
C ALA A 57 6.23 -7.06 -0.43
N LYS A 58 7.08 -7.59 0.45
CA LYS A 58 8.50 -7.19 0.56
C LYS A 58 9.27 -7.42 -0.73
N MET A 59 9.11 -8.60 -1.36
CA MET A 59 9.76 -8.90 -2.64
C MET A 59 9.33 -7.94 -3.76
N ASN A 60 8.06 -7.54 -3.80
CA ASN A 60 7.56 -6.63 -4.83
C ASN A 60 8.15 -5.22 -4.75
N VAL A 61 8.68 -4.84 -3.59
CA VAL A 61 9.32 -3.54 -3.36
C VAL A 61 10.80 -3.56 -3.77
N GLN A 62 11.44 -4.74 -3.82
CA GLN A 62 12.88 -4.87 -4.10
C GLN A 62 13.32 -4.26 -5.44
N PRO A 63 12.59 -4.40 -6.56
CA PRO A 63 12.99 -3.76 -7.82
C PRO A 63 13.07 -2.23 -7.70
N LEU A 64 12.15 -1.61 -6.95
CA LEU A 64 12.17 -0.18 -6.69
C LEU A 64 13.38 0.22 -5.85
N VAL A 65 13.69 -0.55 -4.80
CA VAL A 65 14.89 -0.31 -3.97
C VAL A 65 16.15 -0.36 -4.83
N GLN A 66 16.26 -1.35 -5.72
CA GLN A 66 17.41 -1.49 -6.60
C GLN A 66 17.55 -0.28 -7.54
N VAL A 67 16.47 0.15 -8.19
CA VAL A 67 16.48 1.33 -9.08
C VAL A 67 16.89 2.60 -8.31
N LEU A 68 16.34 2.83 -7.12
CA LEU A 68 16.67 4.00 -6.30
C LEU A 68 18.11 4.00 -5.77
N ARG A 69 18.70 2.81 -5.62
CA ARG A 69 20.11 2.66 -5.26
C ARG A 69 21.05 2.98 -6.42
N GLU A 70 20.70 2.56 -7.63
CA GLU A 70 21.47 2.86 -8.85
C GLU A 70 21.39 4.34 -9.23
N HIS A 71 20.26 4.98 -8.90
CA HIS A 71 19.99 6.40 -9.17
C HIS A 71 19.73 7.18 -7.88
N PRO A 72 20.76 7.41 -7.04
CA PRO A 72 20.59 8.08 -5.77
C PRO A 72 20.07 9.49 -5.97
N ASN A 73 19.15 9.92 -5.10
CA ASN A 73 18.48 11.22 -5.13
C ASN A 73 17.51 11.47 -6.29
N GLU A 74 17.26 10.48 -7.14
CA GLU A 74 16.26 10.55 -8.20
C GLU A 74 14.92 9.92 -7.75
N TYR A 75 13.87 10.22 -8.50
CA TYR A 75 12.62 9.49 -8.50
C TYR A 75 12.74 8.27 -9.42
N PHE A 76 11.72 7.40 -9.42
CA PHE A 76 11.69 6.26 -10.32
C PHE A 76 11.74 6.69 -11.80
N GLN A 77 11.17 7.85 -12.14
CA GLN A 77 11.18 8.40 -13.50
C GLN A 77 12.21 9.53 -13.73
N GLY A 78 13.25 9.61 -12.90
CA GLY A 78 14.37 10.56 -13.06
C GLY A 78 14.34 11.72 -12.06
N THR A 79 14.77 12.91 -12.47
CA THR A 79 14.97 14.05 -11.55
C THR A 79 13.68 14.69 -11.02
N HIS A 80 12.54 14.44 -11.66
CA HIS A 80 11.22 14.91 -11.26
C HIS A 80 10.27 13.72 -11.05
N PRO A 81 9.31 13.80 -10.10
CA PRO A 81 8.37 12.71 -9.88
C PRO A 81 7.45 12.57 -11.09
N GLY A 82 7.36 11.35 -11.61
CA GLY A 82 6.46 11.04 -12.72
C GLY A 82 5.19 10.31 -12.29
N GLN A 83 4.35 9.95 -13.24
CA GLN A 83 3.12 9.21 -12.99
C GLN A 83 3.37 7.88 -12.27
N VAL A 84 4.45 7.17 -12.62
CA VAL A 84 4.79 5.88 -12.01
C VAL A 84 5.14 6.06 -10.55
N ASP A 85 5.85 7.14 -10.19
CA ASP A 85 6.15 7.46 -8.80
C ASP A 85 4.87 7.62 -7.98
N TYR A 86 3.90 8.37 -8.49
CA TYR A 86 2.63 8.58 -7.80
C TYR A 86 1.77 7.32 -7.72
N VAL A 87 1.81 6.45 -8.74
CA VAL A 87 1.10 5.16 -8.71
C VAL A 87 1.69 4.23 -7.64
N ILE A 88 3.02 4.15 -7.54
CA ILE A 88 3.68 3.36 -6.50
C ILE A 88 3.47 3.98 -5.12
N PHE A 89 3.61 5.31 -5.01
CA PHE A 89 3.42 6.04 -3.76
C PHE A 89 1.98 5.96 -3.27
N GLY A 90 1.00 5.95 -4.16
CA GLY A 90 -0.41 5.71 -3.82
C GLY A 90 -0.60 4.34 -3.14
N ARG A 91 0.16 3.31 -3.51
CA ARG A 91 0.13 2.01 -2.82
C ARG A 91 0.76 2.10 -1.44
N TYR A 92 1.90 2.77 -1.31
CA TYR A 92 2.50 3.04 -0.01
C TYR A 92 1.51 3.78 0.91
N ALA A 93 0.89 4.85 0.40
CA ALA A 93 -0.10 5.64 1.13
C ALA A 93 -1.31 4.81 1.54
N TYR A 94 -1.88 4.02 0.62
CA TYR A 94 -2.97 3.08 0.92
C TYR A 94 -2.59 2.12 2.07
N CYS A 95 -1.42 1.49 1.99
CA CYS A 95 -0.93 0.60 3.03
C CYS A 95 -0.78 1.34 4.37
N ARG A 96 -0.13 2.50 4.35
CA ARG A 96 0.17 3.31 5.55
C ARG A 96 -1.09 3.71 6.29
N MET A 97 -2.13 4.08 5.54
CA MET A 97 -3.41 4.50 6.08
C MET A 97 -4.21 3.35 6.72
N LEU A 98 -3.96 2.11 6.29
CA LEU A 98 -4.64 0.94 6.83
C LEU A 98 -3.88 0.27 7.98
N ASP A 99 -2.55 0.22 7.91
CA ASP A 99 -1.69 -0.34 8.96
C ASP A 99 -0.28 0.26 8.86
N ALA A 100 -0.04 1.34 9.62
CA ALA A 100 1.24 2.05 9.59
C ALA A 100 2.41 1.17 10.06
N LYS A 101 2.17 0.27 11.03
CA LYS A 101 3.20 -0.63 11.56
C LYS A 101 3.62 -1.65 10.52
N LEU A 102 2.67 -2.31 9.88
CA LEU A 102 2.96 -3.28 8.82
C LEU A 102 3.59 -2.59 7.60
N THR A 103 3.12 -1.40 7.27
CA THR A 103 3.67 -0.62 6.15
C THR A 103 5.13 -0.27 6.40
N LYS A 104 5.49 0.11 7.62
CA LYS A 104 6.89 0.33 8.00
C LYS A 104 7.73 -0.93 7.74
N GLU A 105 7.24 -2.09 8.14
CA GLU A 105 7.94 -3.37 7.95
C GLU A 105 8.15 -3.73 6.47
N ILE A 106 7.14 -3.46 5.62
CA ILE A 106 7.16 -3.84 4.20
C ILE A 106 7.90 -2.82 3.33
N TRP A 107 7.82 -1.54 3.67
CA TRP A 107 8.37 -0.45 2.86
C TRP A 107 9.57 0.19 3.54
N ASN A 108 9.37 0.82 4.69
CA ASN A 108 10.39 1.66 5.30
C ASN A 108 11.63 0.87 5.75
N ASP A 109 11.45 -0.39 6.15
CA ASP A 109 12.55 -1.23 6.64
C ASP A 109 13.31 -1.95 5.51
N GLN A 110 13.03 -1.66 4.23
CA GLN A 110 13.69 -2.30 3.08
C GLN A 110 14.96 -1.56 2.60
N GLY A 111 15.17 -0.30 3.01
CA GLY A 111 16.35 0.48 2.62
C GLY A 111 16.18 1.98 2.82
N GLU A 112 17.30 2.69 3.04
CA GLU A 112 17.29 4.14 3.22
C GLU A 112 16.90 4.89 1.95
N GLU A 113 17.24 4.35 0.78
CA GLU A 113 16.95 4.93 -0.54
C GLU A 113 15.43 5.04 -0.76
N LEU A 114 14.71 3.98 -0.38
CA LEU A 114 13.25 3.95 -0.43
C LEU A 114 12.62 4.90 0.59
N ASN A 115 13.17 4.99 1.81
CA ASN A 115 12.72 5.97 2.80
C ASN A 115 12.88 7.40 2.29
N ASN A 116 14.01 7.72 1.69
CA ASN A 116 14.26 9.04 1.13
C ASN A 116 13.29 9.36 -0.01
N TRP A 117 13.02 8.39 -0.89
CA TRP A 117 12.03 8.52 -1.96
C TRP A 117 10.61 8.76 -1.41
N ILE A 118 10.18 7.98 -0.41
CA ILE A 118 8.89 8.16 0.29
C ILE A 118 8.82 9.55 0.91
N GLN A 119 9.87 10.01 1.59
CA GLN A 119 9.91 11.32 2.23
C GLN A 119 9.80 12.44 1.20
N ARG A 120 10.57 12.39 0.11
CA ARG A 120 10.47 13.39 -0.98
C ARG A 120 9.04 13.51 -1.51
N LEU A 121 8.39 12.38 -1.79
CA LEU A 121 7.01 12.38 -2.31
C LEU A 121 5.97 12.82 -1.26
N SER A 122 6.20 12.51 0.01
CA SER A 122 5.32 12.94 1.11
C SER A 122 5.35 14.47 1.30
N GLN A 123 6.51 15.09 1.03
CA GLN A 123 6.68 16.55 1.11
C GLN A 123 6.34 17.30 -0.19
N ALA A 124 6.09 16.60 -1.30
CA ALA A 124 5.72 17.23 -2.57
C ALA A 124 4.32 17.88 -2.52
N HIS A 125 4.04 18.79 -3.45
CA HIS A 125 2.75 19.48 -3.60
C HIS A 125 2.21 20.02 -2.26
N ASP A 126 2.96 20.95 -1.66
CA ASP A 126 2.63 21.58 -0.37
C ASP A 126 2.40 20.59 0.78
N ARG A 127 3.11 19.45 0.73
CA ARG A 127 3.05 18.39 1.76
C ARG A 127 1.67 17.77 1.90
N HIS A 128 0.85 17.78 0.84
CA HIS A 128 -0.54 17.30 0.90
C HIS A 128 -0.64 15.86 1.44
N ALA A 129 0.20 14.94 0.95
CA ALA A 129 0.21 13.56 1.43
C ALA A 129 0.62 13.47 2.91
N GLN A 130 1.63 14.23 3.34
CA GLN A 130 2.03 14.28 4.74
C GLN A 130 0.89 14.77 5.65
N GLN A 131 0.15 15.80 5.24
CA GLN A 131 -1.00 16.30 6.00
C GLN A 131 -2.08 15.23 6.20
N ILE A 132 -2.35 14.41 5.17
CA ILE A 132 -3.27 13.27 5.29
C ILE A 132 -2.74 12.29 6.35
N PHE A 133 -1.47 11.90 6.27
CA PHE A 133 -0.88 10.97 7.23
C PHE A 133 -0.91 11.50 8.66
N ASP A 134 -0.64 12.78 8.85
CA ASP A 134 -0.66 13.43 10.17
C ASP A 134 -2.08 13.49 10.73
N SER A 135 -3.09 13.72 9.89
CA SER A 135 -4.50 13.80 10.32
C SER A 135 -5.07 12.45 10.80
N CYS A 136 -4.59 11.34 10.24
CA CYS A 136 -5.07 10.00 10.59
C CYS A 136 -4.30 9.37 11.75
N ALA A 137 -3.06 9.79 12.00
CA ALA A 137 -2.29 9.38 13.17
C ALA A 137 -2.87 9.87 14.51
N LEU A 138 -3.87 10.76 14.48
CA LEU A 138 -4.58 11.28 15.66
C LEU A 138 -5.80 10.41 16.07
N ILE A 139 -6.06 9.32 15.34
CA ILE A 139 -7.24 8.43 15.55
C ILE A 139 -6.85 7.11 16.24
N ASP A 140 -5.54 6.84 16.40
CA ASP A 140 -4.99 5.72 17.20
C ASP A 140 -4.61 6.18 18.63
#